data_AF-A0A7Y8PEB4-F1
#
_entry.id   AF-A0A7Y8PEB4-F1
#
_cell.length_a   1.000
_cell.length_b   1.000
_cell.length_c   1.000
_cell.angle_alpha   90.00
_cell.angle_beta   90.00
_cell.angle_gamma   90.00
#
_symmetry.space_group_name_H-M   'P 1'
#
loop_
_entity.id
_entity.type
_entity.pdbx_description
1 polymer ?
#
loop_
_entity_poly.entity_id
_entity_poly.type
_entity_poly.pdbx_seq_one_letter_code
_entity_poly.pdbx_strand_id
1 'polypeptide(L)' 'MYHTELLRDSPSFSTIQVTALQFGRQIYKAMLSYMQP' A
#
# COMPACT_ATOMS: atom_id res chain seq x y z
N MET A 1 -9.32 6.46 -7.66
CA MET A 1 -8.03 5.96 -8.17
C MET A 1 -7.18 5.54 -6.98
N TYR A 2 -6.43 4.45 -7.05
CA TYR A 2 -5.57 3.98 -5.94
C TYR A 2 -4.10 4.19 -6.31
N HIS A 3 -3.31 4.69 -5.36
CA HIS A 3 -1.86 4.79 -5.46
C HIS A 3 -1.23 3.82 -4.46
N THR A 4 -0.22 3.07 -4.90
CA THR A 4 0.46 2.07 -4.07
C THR A 4 1.93 2.38 -3.93
N GLU A 5 2.44 2.29 -2.70
CA GLU A 5 3.84 2.50 -2.35
C GLU A 5 4.37 1.26 -1.64
N LEU A 6 5.53 0.76 -2.07
CA LEU A 6 6.22 -0.35 -1.39
C LEU A 6 7.00 0.21 -0.21
N LEU A 7 6.60 -0.16 1.00
CA LEU A 7 7.23 0.33 2.24
C LEU A 7 8.35 -0.59 2.71
N ARG A 8 8.18 -1.90 2.52
CA ARG A 8 9.17 -2.90 2.88
C ARG A 8 9.09 -4.06 1.92
N ASP A 9 10.26 -4.53 1.51
CA ASP A 9 10.41 -5.75 0.75
C ASP A 9 11.43 -6.65 1.43
N SER A 10 10.99 -7.83 1.87
CA SER A 10 11.85 -8.80 2.56
C SER A 10 11.49 -10.22 2.13
N PRO A 11 12.39 -11.19 2.30
CA PRO A 11 12.20 -12.54 1.77
C PRO A 11 10.96 -13.28 2.27
N SER A 12 10.47 -12.91 3.46
CA SER A 12 9.29 -13.56 4.06
C SER A 12 8.04 -12.68 4.00
N PHE A 13 8.17 -11.36 4.12
CA PHE A 13 7.03 -10.45 4.16
C PHE A 13 7.31 -9.16 3.39
N SER A 14 6.34 -8.74 2.58
CA SER A 14 6.33 -7.41 1.98
C SER A 14 5.20 -6.58 2.58
N THR A 15 5.43 -5.28 2.65
CA THR A 15 4.45 -4.32 3.16
C THR A 15 4.24 -3.22 2.12
N ILE A 16 3.00 -3.01 1.75
CA ILE A 16 2.59 -1.93 0.85
C ILE A 16 1.65 -0.97 1.55
N GLN A 17 1.67 0.27 1.11
CA GLN A 17 0.71 1.29 1.47
C GLN A 17 -0.19 1.56 0.27
N VAL A 18 -1.50 1.57 0.50
CA VAL A 18 -2.51 1.89 -0.51
C VAL A 18 -3.19 3.19 -0.11
N THR A 19 -3.11 4.19 -0.96
CA THR A 19 -3.75 5.49 -0.79
C THR A 19 -4.86 5.64 -1.82
N ALA A 20 -6.09 5.80 -1.37
CA ALA A 20 -7.22 6.08 -2.24
C ALA A 20 -7.35 7.60 -2.45
N LEU A 21 -7.39 8.01 -3.72
CA LEU A 21 -7.57 9.40 -4.15
C LEU A 21 -8.91 9.55 -4.88
N GLN A 22 -9.64 10.60 -4.51
CA GLN A 22 -10.84 11.06 -5.20
C GLN A 22 -10.77 12.59 -5.36
N PHE A 23 -10.94 13.08 -6.59
CA PHE A 23 -10.78 14.50 -6.95
C PHE A 23 -9.44 15.11 -6.46
N GLY A 24 -8.34 14.36 -6.59
CA GLY A 24 -7.01 14.78 -6.16
C GLY A 24 -6.80 14.84 -4.64
N ARG A 25 -7.81 14.46 -3.84
CA ARG A 25 -7.71 14.42 -2.37
C ARG A 25 -7.63 12.98 -1.89
N GLN A 26 -6.81 12.77 -0.87
CA GLN A 26 -6.78 11.50 -0.15
C GLN A 26 -8.07 11.33 0.66
N ILE A 27 -8.73 10.19 0.45
CA ILE A 27 -9.95 9.83 1.18
C ILE A 27 -9.73 8.63 2.11
N TYR A 28 -8.72 7.80 1.82
CA TYR A 28 -8.40 6.63 2.61
C TYR A 28 -6.94 6.25 2.44
N LYS A 29 -6.35 5.68 3.49
CA LYS A 29 -4.98 5.17 3.50
C LYS A 29 -4.94 3.90 4.35
N ALA A 30 -4.42 2.82 3.78
CA ALA A 30 -4.23 1.55 4.45
C ALA A 30 -2.82 1.02 4.24
N MET A 31 -2.34 0.26 5.22
CA MET A 31 -1.11 -0.52 5.13
C MET A 31 -1.47 -2.00 5.15
N LEU A 32 -0.87 -2.76 4.24
CA LEU A 32 -1.11 -4.18 4.06
C LEU A 32 0.24 -4.89 4.12
N SER A 33 0.34 -5.89 4.99
CA SER A 33 1.49 -6.79 5.05
C SER A 33 1.05 -8.17 4.57
N TYR A 34 1.80 -8.75 3.65
CA TYR A 34 1.55 -10.08 3.10
C TYR A 34 2.83 -10.89 3.08
N MET A 35 2.68 -12.22 3.20
CA MET A 35 3.80 -13.15 3.10
C MET A 35 4.16 -13.35 1.63
N GLN A 36 5.45 -13.34 1.28
CA GLN A 36 5.87 -13.64 -0.10
C GLN A 36 5.63 -15.12 -0.41
N PRO A 37 5.17 -15.47 -1.62
CA PRO A 37 4.91 -16.85 -2.04
C PRO A 37 6.18 -17.69 -2.20
#